data_AF-A0A352JTI2-F1
#
_entry.id   AF-A0A352JTI2-F1
#
_cell.length_a   1.000
_cell.length_b   1.000
_cell.length_c   1.000
_cell.angle_alpha   90.00
_cell.angle_beta   90.00
_cell.angle_gamma   90.00
#
_symmetry.space_group_name_H-M   'P 1'
#
loop_
_entity.id
_entity.type
_entity.pdbx_description
1 polymer ?
#
loop_
_entity_poly.entity_id
_entity_poly.type
_entity_poly.pdbx_seq_one_letter_code
_entity_poly.pdbx_strand_id
1 'polypeptide(L)'
;MADPKPEQFKVIGSRVPRVDAIDKVTGHAKYGADYNVPGQLYGASKYSDYPHAKIIRIDTSKALALDGVRAVLTHKDIPGEKSFGAIHPHQ
;
A
#
# COMPACT_ATOMS: atom_id res chain seq x y z
N MET A 1 40.14 -9.26 17.22
CA MET A 1 39.72 -8.32 18.30
C MET A 1 38.56 -8.98 19.01
N ALA A 2 38.52 -8.98 20.35
CA ALA A 2 37.44 -9.64 21.09
C ALA A 2 36.15 -8.82 20.98
N ASP A 3 35.01 -9.49 20.78
CA ASP A 3 33.71 -8.81 20.74
C ASP A 3 33.39 -8.15 22.10
N PRO A 4 32.81 -6.94 22.10
CA PRO A 4 32.46 -6.24 23.32
C PRO A 4 31.40 -7.01 24.13
N LYS A 5 31.62 -7.13 25.44
CA LYS A 5 30.69 -7.82 26.35
C LYS A 5 29.38 -7.03 26.49
N PRO A 6 28.21 -7.69 26.66
CA PRO A 6 26.91 -7.02 26.79
C PRO A 6 26.87 -5.94 27.88
N GLU A 7 27.64 -6.13 28.96
CA GLU A 7 27.80 -5.23 30.11
C GLU A 7 28.37 -3.84 29.74
N GLN A 8 28.98 -3.69 28.55
CA GLN A 8 29.58 -2.44 28.08
C GLN A 8 28.57 -1.52 27.38
N PHE A 9 27.37 -2.01 27.09
CA PHE A 9 26.34 -1.26 26.39
C PHE A 9 25.25 -0.78 27.34
N LYS A 10 24.91 0.51 27.27
CA LYS A 10 23.85 1.11 28.09
C LYS A 10 22.45 0.58 27.77
N VAL A 11 22.23 0.19 26.51
CA VAL A 11 20.88 -0.08 25.96
C VAL A 11 20.80 -1.48 25.34
N ILE A 12 21.87 -1.95 24.70
CA ILE A 12 21.91 -3.26 24.04
C ILE A 12 21.77 -4.36 25.10
N GLY A 13 20.81 -5.27 24.91
CA GLY A 13 20.50 -6.34 25.87
C GLY A 13 19.56 -5.96 27.01
N SER A 14 19.14 -4.70 27.12
CA SER A 14 18.21 -4.23 28.15
C SER A 14 16.75 -4.18 27.66
N ARG A 15 15.78 -4.23 28.60
CA ARG A 15 14.35 -4.06 28.30
C ARG A 15 14.00 -2.58 28.20
N VAL A 16 13.93 -2.06 26.98
CA VAL A 16 13.62 -0.64 26.70
C VAL A 16 12.21 -0.52 26.12
N PRO A 17 11.38 0.41 26.61
CA PRO A 17 10.09 0.70 25.98
C PRO A 17 10.30 1.13 24.52
N ARG A 18 9.52 0.53 23.60
CA ARG A 18 9.53 0.92 22.19
C ARG A 18 8.90 2.31 22.06
N VAL A 19 9.52 3.18 21.25
CA VAL A 19 9.13 4.60 21.13
C VAL A 19 7.67 4.82 20.71
N ASP A 20 7.13 3.91 19.91
CA ASP A 20 5.76 3.93 19.39
C ASP A 20 4.83 2.94 20.12
N ALA A 21 5.27 2.35 21.24
CA ALA A 21 4.50 1.34 21.96
C ALA A 21 3.17 1.91 22.46
N ILE A 22 3.22 3.06 23.14
CA ILE A 22 2.05 3.67 23.79
C ILE A 22 0.97 3.97 22.76
N ASP A 23 1.29 4.72 21.70
CA ASP A 23 0.29 5.10 20.71
C ASP A 23 -0.34 3.90 20.00
N LYS A 24 0.43 2.82 19.80
CA LYS A 24 -0.07 1.58 19.21
C LYS A 24 -1.00 0.80 20.14
N VAL A 25 -0.71 0.76 21.43
CA VAL A 25 -1.56 0.02 22.40
C VAL A 25 -2.77 0.81 22.86
N THR A 26 -2.74 2.15 22.76
CA THR A 26 -3.88 3.01 23.10
C THR A 26 -4.79 3.31 21.90
N GLY A 27 -4.39 2.93 20.68
CA GLY A 27 -5.13 3.27 19.46
C GLY A 27 -4.99 4.72 19.02
N HIS A 28 -4.02 5.46 19.57
CA HIS A 28 -3.70 6.82 19.13
C HIS A 28 -2.92 6.84 17.81
N ALA A 29 -2.16 5.77 17.52
CA ALA A 29 -1.44 5.63 16.27
C ALA A 29 -2.40 5.63 15.07
N LYS A 30 -2.15 6.50 14.10
CA LYS A 30 -2.92 6.59 12.85
C LYS A 30 -2.21 5.85 11.72
N TYR A 31 -2.91 4.93 11.11
CA TYR A 31 -2.51 4.17 9.93
C TYR A 31 -3.22 4.72 8.68
N GLY A 32 -2.80 4.30 7.50
CA GLY A 32 -3.30 4.85 6.22
C GLY A 32 -4.82 4.84 6.09
N ALA A 33 -5.50 3.83 6.64
CA ALA A 33 -6.95 3.71 6.60
C ALA A 33 -7.69 4.60 7.64
N ASP A 34 -6.99 5.15 8.63
CA ASP A 34 -7.59 5.97 9.68
C ASP A 34 -7.78 7.43 9.25
N TYR A 35 -7.17 7.82 8.13
CA TYR A 35 -7.31 9.15 7.55
C TYR A 35 -8.61 9.25 6.76
N ASN A 36 -9.37 10.32 7.02
CA ASN A 36 -10.52 10.70 6.20
C ASN A 36 -10.44 12.22 5.97
N VAL A 37 -10.33 12.63 4.70
CA VAL A 37 -10.20 14.04 4.31
C VAL A 37 -11.43 14.54 3.55
N PRO A 38 -11.82 15.82 3.71
CA PRO A 38 -12.95 16.38 2.95
C PRO A 38 -12.74 16.24 1.43
N GLY A 39 -13.76 15.74 0.74
CA GLY A 39 -13.73 15.57 -0.72
C GLY A 39 -12.96 14.34 -1.23
N GLN A 40 -12.50 13.45 -0.35
CA GLN A 40 -11.86 12.20 -0.79
C GLN A 40 -12.81 11.31 -1.59
N LEU A 41 -12.25 10.63 -2.60
CA LEU A 41 -12.95 9.58 -3.35
C LEU A 41 -12.57 8.21 -2.79
N TYR A 42 -13.52 7.29 -2.84
CA TYR A 42 -13.28 5.88 -2.54
C TYR A 42 -13.03 5.12 -3.84
N GLY A 43 -12.00 4.27 -3.84
CA GLY A 43 -11.62 3.46 -4.99
C GLY A 43 -11.85 1.97 -4.74
N ALA A 44 -12.15 1.25 -5.81
CA ALA A 44 -12.20 -0.22 -5.81
C ALA A 44 -11.54 -0.75 -7.09
N SER A 45 -10.88 -1.90 -6.98
CA SER A 45 -10.20 -2.54 -8.11
C SER A 45 -10.99 -3.74 -8.61
N LYS A 46 -11.25 -3.82 -9.92
CA LYS A 46 -11.76 -5.03 -10.57
C LYS A 46 -10.59 -5.90 -11.02
N TYR A 47 -10.45 -7.05 -10.37
CA TYR A 47 -9.45 -8.06 -10.71
C TYR A 47 -9.96 -9.03 -11.79
N SER A 48 -9.02 -9.76 -12.37
CA SER A 48 -9.32 -10.86 -13.29
C SER A 48 -10.03 -11.98 -12.54
N ASP A 49 -11.07 -12.54 -13.17
CA ASP A 49 -11.77 -13.73 -12.68
C ASP A 49 -11.02 -15.03 -13.05
N TYR A 50 -9.95 -14.91 -13.86
CA TYR A 50 -9.12 -16.02 -14.34
C TYR A 50 -7.65 -15.85 -13.94
N PRO A 51 -6.94 -16.94 -13.62
CA PRO A 51 -5.52 -16.89 -13.26
C PRO A 51 -4.63 -16.47 -14.44
N HIS A 52 -5.02 -16.80 -15.67
CA HIS A 52 -4.32 -16.38 -16.89
C HIS A 52 -5.32 -16.15 -18.02
N ALA A 53 -5.34 -14.93 -18.56
CA ALA A 53 -6.20 -14.56 -19.68
C ALA A 53 -5.61 -13.37 -20.43
N LYS A 54 -5.95 -13.25 -21.71
CA LYS A 54 -5.68 -12.04 -22.50
C LYS A 54 -6.88 -11.11 -22.41
N ILE A 55 -6.64 -9.85 -22.03
CA ILE A 55 -7.68 -8.81 -22.07
C ILE A 55 -7.94 -8.43 -23.52
N ILE A 56 -9.12 -8.76 -24.05
CA ILE A 56 -9.53 -8.39 -25.42
C ILE A 56 -10.25 -7.04 -25.43
N ARG A 57 -11.10 -6.79 -24.42
CA ARG A 57 -11.90 -5.56 -24.32
C ARG A 57 -12.23 -5.26 -22.86
N ILE A 58 -12.22 -3.98 -22.52
CA ILE A 58 -12.75 -3.44 -21.26
C ILE A 58 -13.90 -2.50 -21.60
N ASP A 59 -15.06 -2.73 -20.99
CA ASP A 59 -16.26 -1.90 -21.15
C ASP A 59 -16.59 -1.20 -19.83
N THR A 60 -16.45 0.12 -19.81
CA THR A 60 -16.66 0.94 -18.60
C THR A 60 -18.03 1.61 -18.58
N SER A 61 -18.84 1.46 -19.64
CA SER A 61 -20.09 2.21 -19.84
C SER A 61 -21.07 2.06 -18.68
N LYS A 62 -21.31 0.82 -18.23
CA LYS A 62 -22.24 0.54 -17.12
C LYS A 62 -21.78 1.15 -15.80
N ALA A 63 -20.48 1.09 -15.52
CA ALA A 63 -19.93 1.62 -14.28
C ALA A 63 -19.98 3.15 -14.27
N LEU A 64 -19.67 3.80 -15.39
CA LEU A 64 -19.75 5.26 -15.54
C LEU A 64 -21.19 5.80 -15.45
N ALA A 65 -22.18 4.98 -15.75
CA ALA A 65 -23.59 5.37 -15.68
C ALA A 65 -24.19 5.30 -14.25
N LEU A 66 -23.48 4.72 -13.28
CA LEU A 66 -23.95 4.63 -11.90
C LEU A 66 -23.81 5.98 -11.19
N ASP A 67 -24.84 6.35 -10.45
CA ASP A 67 -24.78 7.54 -9.60
C ASP A 67 -23.72 7.37 -8.50
N GLY A 68 -23.00 8.44 -8.20
CA GLY A 68 -21.85 8.44 -7.28
C GLY A 68 -20.53 7.95 -7.88
N VAL A 69 -20.50 7.40 -9.10
CA VAL A 69 -19.22 7.04 -9.76
C VAL A 69 -18.58 8.29 -10.35
N ARG A 70 -17.45 8.70 -9.75
CA ARG A 70 -16.69 9.86 -10.24
C ARG A 70 -15.86 9.57 -11.48
N ALA A 71 -15.27 8.38 -11.57
CA ALA A 71 -14.41 7.96 -12.68
C ALA A 71 -14.23 6.44 -12.70
N VAL A 72 -13.92 5.89 -13.89
CA VAL A 72 -13.47 4.50 -14.08
C VAL A 72 -12.16 4.55 -14.84
N LEU A 73 -11.06 4.20 -14.17
CA LEU A 73 -9.71 4.32 -14.71
C LEU A 73 -9.21 2.99 -15.26
N THR A 74 -8.45 3.05 -16.35
CA THR A 74 -7.88 1.90 -17.07
C THR A 74 -6.42 2.15 -17.43
N HIS A 75 -5.78 1.19 -18.12
CA HIS A 75 -4.42 1.36 -18.65
C HIS A 75 -4.28 2.52 -19.66
N LYS A 76 -5.38 3.09 -20.14
CA LYS A 76 -5.38 4.22 -21.08
C LYS A 76 -5.14 5.56 -20.37
N ASP A 77 -5.42 5.63 -19.07
CA ASP A 77 -5.35 6.86 -18.27
C ASP A 77 -3.97 7.06 -17.62
N ILE A 78 -3.05 6.12 -17.82
CA ILE A 78 -1.66 6.20 -17.32
C ILE A 78 -0.86 7.08 -18.29
N PRO A 79 -0.35 8.26 -17.86
CA PRO A 79 0.40 9.17 -18.73
C PRO A 79 1.85 8.71 -18.99
N GLY A 80 2.38 7.79 -18.18
CA GLY A 80 3.76 7.29 -18.27
C GLY A 80 3.85 5.80 -18.61
N GLU A 81 4.96 5.20 -18.19
CA GLU A 81 5.21 3.76 -18.35
C GLU A 81 4.17 2.92 -17.60
N LYS A 82 3.72 1.84 -18.26
CA LYS A 82 2.64 0.96 -17.77
C LYS A 82 3.18 -0.32 -17.14
N SER A 83 4.48 -0.33 -16.86
CA SER A 83 5.21 -1.43 -16.26
C SER A 83 5.81 -0.98 -14.94
N PHE A 84 5.79 -1.86 -13.95
CA PHE A 84 6.38 -1.64 -12.63
C PHE A 84 6.89 -2.96 -12.08
N GLY A 85 8.02 -2.93 -11.35
CA GLY A 85 8.61 -4.09 -10.69
C GLY A 85 10.10 -3.93 -10.50
N ALA A 86 10.64 -4.45 -9.38
CA ALA A 86 12.08 -4.44 -9.08
C ALA A 86 12.88 -5.51 -9.84
N ILE A 87 12.24 -6.20 -10.81
CA ILE A 87 12.87 -7.28 -11.57
C ILE A 87 13.67 -6.66 -12.70
N HIS A 88 14.99 -6.61 -12.49
CA HIS A 88 15.95 -6.35 -13.53
C HIS A 88 16.09 -7.61 -14.39
N PRO A 89 16.02 -7.53 -15.73
CA PRO A 89 16.41 -8.65 -16.56
C PRO A 89 17.89 -8.99 -16.26
N HIS A 90 18.19 -10.27 -15.97
CA HIS A 90 19.54 -10.84 -15.74
C HIS A 90 20.14 -10.85 -14.31
N GLN A 91 19.32 -10.83 -13.24
CA GLN A 91 19.77 -11.36 -11.94
C GLN A 91 19.32 -12.80 -11.71
#